data_AF-A0A0S9QVH4-F1
#
_entry.id   AF-A0A0S9QVH4-F1
#
_cell.length_a   1.000
_cell.length_b   1.000
_cell.length_c   1.000
_cell.angle_alpha   90.00
_cell.angle_beta   90.00
_cell.angle_gamma   90.00
#
_symmetry.space_group_name_H-M   'P 1'
#
loop_
_entity.id
_entity.type
_entity.pdbx_description
1 polymer ?
#
loop_
_entity_poly.entity_id
_entity_poly.type
_entity_poly.pdbx_seq_one_letter_code
_entity_poly.pdbx_strand_id
1 'polypeptide(L)'
;MDAAARAELAALRRRAYDRDADIADDEVALERLSELEGLALAARSVTAPAPSCASGAPEPEDSTLDPFTHRGPPSDAGPTADGSATGRPSPRRLLIFGLVASVTLSAAALGAVHGLQTTPDPTSAGAATVPSPTSPAATDPTANGRVTIPLLVDRVRGEFIDVSSRPDGPMFPASGVTMWAQSLGDYYGWAVWVARVSSRHGPENCLLLTDGAATEAQCIPHDATAERTVGVSLAFYKLAEDQRPPGMTPDQRVTFGWDGRAYMTMEINDS
;
A
#
# COMPACT_ATOMS: atom_id res chain seq x y z
N MET A 1 -6.57 -28.73 7.07
CA MET A 1 -5.96 -28.58 8.41
C MET A 1 -6.89 -29.20 9.45
N ASP A 2 -6.38 -30.05 10.33
CA ASP A 2 -7.17 -30.70 11.37
C ASP A 2 -7.53 -29.74 12.53
N ALA A 3 -8.25 -30.24 13.54
CA ALA A 3 -8.68 -29.44 14.69
C ALA A 3 -7.53 -29.08 15.66
N ALA A 4 -6.54 -29.97 15.79
CA ALA A 4 -5.42 -29.77 16.70
C ALA A 4 -4.50 -28.66 16.18
N ALA A 5 -4.14 -28.71 14.90
CA ALA A 5 -3.36 -27.68 14.23
C ALA A 5 -4.04 -26.29 14.25
N ARG A 6 -5.39 -26.25 14.14
CA ARG A 6 -6.14 -25.00 14.29
C ARG A 6 -6.09 -24.43 15.72
N ALA A 7 -6.15 -25.30 16.72
CA ALA A 7 -6.04 -24.88 18.13
C ALA A 7 -4.63 -24.38 18.46
N GLU A 8 -3.60 -25.05 17.95
CA GLU A 8 -2.20 -24.64 18.06
C GLU A 8 -1.96 -23.28 17.41
N LEU A 9 -2.44 -23.08 16.16
CA LEU A 9 -2.35 -21.80 15.46
C LEU A 9 -3.05 -20.66 16.24
N ALA A 10 -4.22 -20.94 16.82
CA ALA A 10 -4.94 -19.95 17.62
C ALA A 10 -4.17 -19.57 18.91
N ALA A 11 -3.48 -20.52 19.54
CA ALA A 11 -2.65 -20.26 20.71
C ALA A 11 -1.41 -19.41 20.36
N LEU A 12 -0.71 -19.75 19.27
CA LEU A 12 0.46 -19.00 18.81
C LEU A 12 0.09 -17.58 18.38
N ARG A 13 -1.06 -17.38 17.73
CA ARG A 13 -1.55 -16.03 17.39
C ARG A 13 -1.85 -15.16 18.60
N ARG A 14 -2.37 -15.72 19.70
CA ARG A 14 -2.53 -14.97 20.95
C ARG A 14 -1.18 -14.55 21.52
N ARG A 15 -0.21 -15.45 21.57
CA ARG A 15 1.16 -15.13 22.02
C ARG A 15 1.86 -14.09 21.13
N ALA A 16 1.51 -14.02 19.85
CA ALA A 16 2.10 -13.10 18.90
C ALA A 16 1.44 -11.72 18.84
N TYR A 17 0.11 -11.65 18.96
CA TYR A 17 -0.65 -10.45 18.61
C TYR A 17 -1.57 -9.92 19.72
N ASP A 18 -1.65 -10.60 20.86
CA ASP A 18 -2.43 -10.11 22.00
C ASP A 18 -1.65 -9.02 22.76
N ARG A 19 -2.34 -8.29 23.64
CA ARG A 19 -1.76 -7.19 24.42
C ARG A 19 -0.56 -7.62 25.27
N ASP A 20 -0.55 -8.87 25.71
CA ASP A 20 0.50 -9.48 26.53
C ASP A 20 1.40 -10.41 25.70
N ALA A 21 1.64 -10.07 24.42
CA ALA A 21 2.45 -10.87 23.51
C ALA A 21 3.87 -11.15 24.06
N ASP A 22 4.26 -12.42 24.06
CA ASP A 22 5.51 -12.92 24.63
C ASP A 22 6.33 -13.77 23.65
N ILE A 23 5.92 -13.85 22.38
CA ILE A 23 6.53 -14.75 21.39
C ILE A 23 7.85 -14.22 20.81
N ALA A 24 8.19 -12.95 21.03
CA ALA A 24 9.27 -12.27 20.29
C ALA A 24 10.65 -12.91 20.49
N ASP A 25 10.89 -13.50 21.67
CA ASP A 25 12.16 -14.16 22.02
C ASP A 25 12.11 -15.69 21.84
N ASP A 26 11.02 -16.23 21.28
CA ASP A 26 10.79 -17.68 21.08
C ASP A 26 10.81 -18.02 19.58
N GLU A 27 12.04 -18.14 19.04
CA GLU A 27 12.28 -18.40 17.61
C GLU A 27 11.58 -19.66 17.08
N VAL A 28 11.51 -20.72 17.91
CA VAL A 28 10.86 -21.98 17.55
C VAL A 28 9.34 -21.78 17.43
N ALA A 29 8.74 -21.00 18.32
CA ALA A 29 7.32 -20.67 18.24
C ALA A 29 6.99 -19.79 17.02
N LEU A 30 7.89 -18.87 16.63
CA LEU A 30 7.73 -18.05 15.43
C LEU A 30 7.80 -18.88 14.15
N GLU A 31 8.75 -19.81 14.05
CA GLU A 31 8.85 -20.73 12.91
C GLU A 31 7.60 -21.61 12.80
N ARG A 32 7.15 -22.15 13.94
CA ARG A 32 5.94 -22.97 14.00
C ARG A 32 4.67 -22.18 13.63
N LEU A 33 4.59 -20.91 14.05
CA LEU A 33 3.50 -20.01 13.66
C LEU A 33 3.48 -19.79 12.14
N SER A 34 4.64 -19.52 11.54
CA SER A 34 4.78 -19.32 10.09
C SER A 34 4.32 -20.54 9.29
N GLU A 35 4.75 -21.73 9.69
CA GLU A 35 4.37 -23.01 9.06
C GLU A 35 2.84 -23.21 9.08
N LEU A 36 2.22 -23.04 10.24
CA LEU A 36 0.77 -23.22 10.41
C LEU A 36 -0.03 -22.14 9.66
N GLU A 37 0.44 -20.90 9.57
CA GLU A 37 -0.20 -19.87 8.76
C GLU A 37 -0.13 -20.19 7.26
N GLY A 38 0.99 -20.71 6.77
CA GLY A 38 1.13 -21.20 5.40
C GLY A 38 0.14 -22.32 5.08
N LEU A 39 0.01 -23.31 5.96
CA LEU A 39 -0.96 -24.41 5.81
C LEU A 39 -2.41 -23.91 5.84
N ALA A 40 -2.72 -22.92 6.68
CA ALA A 40 -4.05 -22.32 6.75
C ALA A 40 -4.42 -21.54 5.47
N LEU A 41 -3.46 -20.81 4.90
CA LEU A 41 -3.62 -20.11 3.62
C LEU A 41 -3.87 -21.10 2.49
N ALA A 42 -3.05 -22.15 2.37
CA ALA A 42 -3.20 -23.19 1.36
C ALA A 42 -4.59 -23.86 1.41
N ALA A 43 -5.09 -24.15 2.62
CA ALA A 43 -6.43 -24.73 2.80
C ALA A 43 -7.57 -23.80 2.33
N ARG A 44 -7.42 -22.48 2.47
CA ARG A 44 -8.40 -21.49 1.99
C ARG A 44 -8.42 -21.41 0.47
N SER A 45 -7.27 -21.44 -0.17
CA SER A 45 -7.16 -21.41 -1.64
C SER A 45 -7.78 -22.63 -2.30
N VAL A 46 -7.74 -23.79 -1.67
CA VAL A 46 -8.36 -25.04 -2.18
C VAL A 46 -9.88 -25.07 -1.97
N THR A 47 -10.41 -24.32 -1.00
CA THR A 47 -11.84 -24.33 -0.64
C THR A 47 -12.62 -23.18 -1.30
N ALA A 48 -11.99 -22.33 -2.11
CA ALA A 48 -12.69 -21.26 -2.82
C ALA A 48 -13.68 -21.88 -3.83
N PRO A 49 -15.00 -21.66 -3.69
CA PRO A 49 -15.95 -22.14 -4.68
C PRO A 49 -15.69 -21.42 -6.00
N ALA A 50 -15.67 -22.17 -7.10
CA ALA A 50 -15.63 -21.60 -8.44
C ALA A 50 -16.81 -20.62 -8.62
N PRO A 51 -16.61 -19.48 -9.33
CA PRO A 51 -17.73 -18.61 -9.67
C PRO A 51 -18.67 -19.37 -10.61
N SER A 52 -19.79 -19.85 -10.08
CA SER A 52 -20.87 -20.39 -10.88
C SER A 52 -21.51 -19.26 -11.69
N CYS A 53 -21.20 -19.20 -12.98
CA CYS A 53 -22.01 -18.50 -13.96
C CYS A 53 -23.40 -19.15 -14.00
N ALA A 54 -24.38 -18.56 -13.34
CA ALA A 54 -25.79 -18.83 -13.57
C ALA A 54 -26.46 -17.56 -14.05
N SER A 55 -26.63 -17.46 -15.37
CA SER A 55 -27.53 -16.54 -16.03
C SER A 55 -28.91 -17.21 -16.13
N GLY A 56 -29.96 -16.54 -15.66
CA GLY A 56 -31.33 -17.05 -15.78
C GLY A 56 -32.36 -16.23 -15.01
N ALA A 57 -32.76 -15.09 -15.62
CA ALA A 57 -34.10 -14.48 -15.73
C ALA A 57 -35.13 -14.40 -14.55
N PRO A 58 -36.03 -13.39 -14.56
CA PRO A 58 -36.79 -12.95 -13.38
C PRO A 58 -38.27 -13.40 -13.36
N GLU A 59 -38.87 -13.51 -12.16
CA GLU A 59 -40.29 -13.24 -11.80
C GLU A 59 -40.60 -13.75 -10.37
N PRO A 60 -41.74 -13.43 -9.73
CA PRO A 60 -42.27 -12.11 -9.39
C PRO A 60 -42.46 -11.97 -7.85
N GLU A 61 -42.95 -10.80 -7.48
CA GLU A 61 -43.29 -10.34 -6.13
C GLU A 61 -44.26 -11.27 -5.37
N ASP A 62 -44.06 -11.41 -4.05
CA ASP A 62 -45.08 -11.18 -3.02
C ASP A 62 -44.50 -11.52 -1.64
N SER A 63 -44.30 -10.52 -0.78
CA SER A 63 -44.32 -10.67 0.67
C SER A 63 -44.32 -9.31 1.34
N THR A 64 -45.54 -8.77 1.41
CA THR A 64 -46.10 -8.05 2.57
C THR A 64 -45.35 -8.34 3.88
N LEU A 65 -44.73 -7.32 4.48
CA LEU A 65 -44.56 -7.24 5.94
C LEU A 65 -44.61 -5.77 6.41
N ASP A 66 -45.49 -5.59 7.40
CA ASP A 66 -45.92 -4.36 8.07
C ASP A 66 -44.78 -3.60 8.80
N PRO A 67 -45.04 -2.34 9.19
CA PRO A 67 -44.05 -1.40 9.66
C PRO A 67 -44.00 -1.27 11.19
N PHE A 68 -42.92 -0.68 11.68
CA PHE A 68 -42.76 -0.12 13.03
C PHE A 68 -42.96 -1.06 14.22
N THR A 69 -41.85 -1.49 14.83
CA THR A 69 -41.62 -1.34 16.29
C THR A 69 -40.20 -1.77 16.66
N HIS A 70 -39.31 -0.81 16.96
CA HIS A 70 -38.54 -0.81 18.21
C HIS A 70 -37.68 0.45 18.32
N ARG A 71 -38.23 1.42 19.06
CA ARG A 71 -37.51 2.59 19.57
C ARG A 71 -36.86 2.16 20.89
N GLY A 72 -35.55 1.98 20.90
CA GLY A 72 -34.72 1.81 22.10
C GLY A 72 -34.02 3.14 22.46
N PRO A 73 -33.69 3.37 23.75
CA PRO A 73 -33.56 4.71 24.33
C PRO A 73 -32.19 5.39 24.14
N PRO A 74 -32.09 6.71 24.46
CA PRO A 74 -30.96 7.56 24.11
C PRO A 74 -29.71 7.38 24.96
N SER A 75 -28.59 7.75 24.35
CA SER A 75 -27.30 8.10 24.96
C SER A 75 -27.46 9.08 26.11
N ASP A 76 -26.79 8.79 27.22
CA ASP A 76 -26.32 9.80 28.17
C ASP A 76 -24.80 9.92 28.08
N ALA A 77 -24.36 11.17 27.96
CA ALA A 77 -22.98 11.59 27.82
C ALA A 77 -22.51 12.33 29.08
N GLY A 78 -21.36 11.87 29.61
CA GLY A 78 -20.35 12.65 30.32
C GLY A 78 -20.60 13.01 31.79
N PRO A 79 -19.67 13.76 32.42
CA PRO A 79 -18.21 13.57 32.58
C PRO A 79 -17.89 13.34 34.09
N THR A 80 -16.69 13.10 34.61
CA THR A 80 -15.57 14.05 34.81
C THR A 80 -14.51 13.37 35.71
N ALA A 81 -13.25 13.48 35.32
CA ALA A 81 -12.08 13.92 36.10
C ALA A 81 -11.49 13.14 37.30
N ASP A 82 -10.14 13.14 37.22
CA ASP A 82 -9.11 13.30 38.24
C ASP A 82 -8.55 12.10 39.02
N GLY A 83 -7.26 11.86 38.76
CA GLY A 83 -6.38 10.96 39.48
C GLY A 83 -4.92 11.20 39.08
N SER A 84 -4.34 12.25 39.65
CA SER A 84 -2.91 12.62 39.52
C SER A 84 -1.98 11.66 40.28
N ALA A 85 -0.80 11.35 39.72
CA ALA A 85 0.46 11.10 40.44
C ALA A 85 1.63 10.98 39.43
N THR A 86 2.45 12.00 39.20
CA THR A 86 3.73 12.34 39.89
C THR A 86 4.85 11.28 39.86
N GLY A 87 5.98 11.67 39.24
CA GLY A 87 7.36 11.19 39.51
C GLY A 87 7.85 10.08 38.56
N ARG A 88 9.09 10.07 38.04
CA ARG A 88 10.32 10.83 38.31
C ARG A 88 11.36 10.44 37.22
N PRO A 89 12.31 11.30 36.83
CA PRO A 89 13.30 10.99 35.79
C PRO A 89 14.56 10.34 36.37
N SER A 90 15.23 9.46 35.61
CA SER A 90 16.57 8.96 35.95
C SER A 90 17.28 8.35 34.71
N PRO A 91 18.61 8.13 34.72
CA PRO A 91 19.54 8.85 33.84
C PRO A 91 20.31 7.96 32.85
N ARG A 92 20.90 8.66 31.87
CA ARG A 92 22.12 8.35 31.09
C ARG A 92 22.81 7.00 31.39
N ARG A 93 22.90 6.15 30.36
CA ARG A 93 24.08 5.31 30.14
C ARG A 93 24.62 5.51 28.73
N LEU A 94 25.76 6.19 28.71
CA LEU A 94 26.72 6.30 27.64
C LEU A 94 27.49 4.98 27.59
N LEU A 95 27.51 4.26 26.46
CA LEU A 95 28.57 3.31 26.17
C LEU A 95 28.94 3.38 24.69
N ILE A 96 30.18 3.80 24.50
CA ILE A 96 30.95 3.86 23.26
C ILE A 96 31.57 2.48 23.06
N PHE A 97 31.26 1.82 21.94
CA PHE A 97 32.11 0.86 21.24
C PHE A 97 31.67 0.98 19.76
N GLY A 98 32.48 1.37 18.77
CA GLY A 98 33.91 1.19 18.63
C GLY A 98 34.19 -0.10 17.88
N LEU A 99 33.84 -0.21 16.59
CA LEU A 99 34.61 -1.06 15.68
C LEU A 99 34.47 -0.61 14.21
N VAL A 100 35.58 -0.11 13.70
CA VAL A 100 35.87 0.13 12.29
C VAL A 100 36.35 -1.21 11.71
N ALA A 101 35.72 -1.68 10.64
CA ALA A 101 36.28 -2.72 9.79
C ALA A 101 36.09 -2.32 8.33
N SER A 102 37.05 -1.54 7.85
CA SER A 102 37.26 -1.23 6.45
C SER A 102 37.72 -2.51 5.74
N VAL A 103 36.91 -3.06 4.83
CA VAL A 103 37.37 -4.05 3.85
C VAL A 103 37.47 -3.36 2.50
N THR A 104 38.65 -2.80 2.24
CA THR A 104 39.13 -2.48 0.90
C THR A 104 39.69 -3.75 0.28
N LEU A 105 39.00 -4.31 -0.72
CA LEU A 105 39.63 -5.23 -1.68
C LEU A 105 39.72 -4.52 -3.03
N SER A 106 40.95 -4.20 -3.40
CA SER A 106 41.31 -3.60 -4.68
C SER A 106 41.52 -4.66 -5.77
N ALA A 107 41.42 -4.18 -7.02
CA ALA A 107 42.11 -4.67 -8.21
C ALA A 107 41.62 -6.00 -8.81
N ALA A 108 41.60 -6.23 -10.12
CA ALA A 108 41.78 -5.41 -11.31
C ALA A 108 41.49 -6.35 -12.50
N ALA A 109 41.43 -5.72 -13.68
CA ALA A 109 41.83 -6.27 -14.97
C ALA A 109 40.79 -6.99 -15.85
N LEU A 110 40.50 -6.28 -16.96
CA LEU A 110 40.64 -6.72 -18.35
C LEU A 110 39.72 -7.85 -18.84
N GLY A 111 38.85 -7.48 -19.78
CA GLY A 111 38.14 -8.43 -20.62
C GLY A 111 37.27 -7.74 -21.66
N ALA A 112 37.85 -6.90 -22.53
CA ALA A 112 37.20 -6.49 -23.76
C ALA A 112 37.16 -7.70 -24.71
N VAL A 113 35.98 -8.30 -24.86
CA VAL A 113 35.68 -9.23 -25.97
C VAL A 113 34.56 -8.60 -26.80
N HIS A 114 34.96 -8.01 -27.92
CA HIS A 114 34.08 -7.73 -29.04
C HIS A 114 33.66 -9.07 -29.65
N GLY A 115 32.49 -9.57 -29.27
CA GLY A 115 31.81 -10.65 -29.96
C GLY A 115 30.58 -10.10 -30.66
N LEU A 116 30.62 -10.02 -32.00
CA LEU A 116 29.43 -9.89 -32.83
C LEU A 116 28.47 -11.03 -32.45
N GLN A 117 27.36 -10.71 -31.81
CA GLN A 117 26.21 -11.61 -31.73
C GLN A 117 25.12 -11.10 -32.67
N THR A 118 25.04 -11.82 -33.79
CA THR A 118 23.86 -11.97 -34.64
C THR A 118 22.56 -11.79 -33.88
N THR A 119 21.78 -10.81 -34.30
CA THR A 119 20.36 -10.66 -34.02
C THR A 119 19.61 -11.91 -34.49
N PRO A 120 18.99 -12.69 -33.60
CA PRO A 120 17.88 -13.55 -33.97
C PRO A 120 16.62 -12.68 -33.94
N ASP A 121 16.05 -12.46 -35.12
CA ASP A 121 14.66 -12.03 -35.29
C ASP A 121 13.74 -13.01 -34.54
N PRO A 122 13.01 -12.62 -33.48
CA PRO A 122 11.90 -13.40 -33.01
C PRO A 122 10.66 -12.92 -33.76
N THR A 123 10.33 -13.69 -34.79
CA THR A 123 9.01 -13.81 -35.37
C THR A 123 7.94 -13.65 -34.29
N SER A 124 7.04 -12.68 -34.51
CA SER A 124 5.70 -12.52 -33.95
C SER A 124 5.16 -13.81 -33.32
N ALA A 125 5.31 -13.93 -32.00
CA ALA A 125 4.54 -14.85 -31.16
C ALA A 125 3.61 -13.97 -30.34
N GLY A 126 2.30 -14.22 -30.47
CA GLY A 126 1.23 -13.34 -30.03
C GLY A 126 1.46 -12.78 -28.63
N ALA A 127 1.25 -11.47 -28.51
CA ALA A 127 1.09 -10.81 -27.23
C ALA A 127 -0.02 -11.54 -26.45
N ALA A 128 0.40 -12.43 -25.55
CA ALA A 128 -0.46 -12.90 -24.49
C ALA A 128 -0.82 -11.65 -23.70
N THR A 129 -2.06 -11.17 -23.84
CA THR A 129 -2.64 -10.14 -23.01
C THR A 129 -2.48 -10.58 -21.56
N VAL A 130 -1.43 -10.09 -20.91
CA VAL A 130 -1.24 -10.27 -19.47
C VAL A 130 -2.42 -9.58 -18.83
N PRO A 131 -3.25 -10.28 -18.01
CA PRO A 131 -4.32 -9.62 -17.30
C PRO A 131 -3.71 -8.54 -16.41
N SER A 132 -4.08 -7.28 -16.67
CA SER A 132 -3.76 -6.19 -15.77
C SER A 132 -4.27 -6.56 -14.38
N PRO A 133 -3.45 -6.43 -13.32
CA PRO A 133 -3.96 -6.56 -11.95
C PRO A 133 -5.08 -5.54 -11.81
N THR A 134 -6.26 -6.02 -11.43
CA THR A 134 -7.42 -5.16 -11.17
C THR A 134 -7.03 -4.22 -10.04
N SER A 135 -6.66 -2.99 -10.38
CA SER A 135 -6.49 -1.91 -9.41
C SER A 135 -7.77 -1.82 -8.58
N PRO A 136 -7.66 -1.59 -7.26
CA PRO A 136 -8.85 -1.42 -6.46
C PRO A 136 -9.60 -0.19 -7.01
N ALA A 137 -10.86 -0.41 -7.38
CA ALA A 137 -11.64 0.60 -8.09
C ALA A 137 -11.70 1.88 -7.25
N ALA A 138 -11.27 3.00 -7.84
CA ALA A 138 -11.50 4.30 -7.27
C ALA A 138 -13.00 4.45 -6.98
N THR A 139 -13.33 4.88 -5.77
CA THR A 139 -14.74 5.08 -5.42
C THR A 139 -15.22 6.38 -6.06
N ASP A 140 -16.40 6.32 -6.69
CA ASP A 140 -17.10 7.39 -7.40
C ASP A 140 -16.97 8.75 -6.68
N PRO A 141 -16.83 9.89 -7.41
CA PRO A 141 -16.55 11.16 -6.79
C PRO A 141 -17.66 11.50 -5.80
N THR A 142 -17.26 11.83 -4.57
CA THR A 142 -18.16 12.52 -3.64
C THR A 142 -18.68 13.80 -4.31
N ALA A 143 -19.81 14.34 -3.85
CA ALA A 143 -20.46 15.54 -4.42
C ALA A 143 -19.54 16.78 -4.58
N ASN A 144 -18.32 16.74 -4.03
CA ASN A 144 -17.31 17.78 -4.07
C ASN A 144 -16.19 17.52 -5.09
N GLY A 145 -16.30 16.52 -5.97
CA GLY A 145 -15.26 16.19 -6.96
C GLY A 145 -14.00 15.52 -6.38
N ARG A 146 -14.06 15.05 -5.12
CA ARG A 146 -13.00 14.29 -4.47
C ARG A 146 -13.18 12.80 -4.72
N VAL A 147 -12.14 12.18 -5.28
CA VAL A 147 -12.02 10.74 -5.53
C VAL A 147 -11.09 10.13 -4.48
N THR A 148 -11.47 8.97 -3.95
CA THR A 148 -10.64 8.21 -3.00
C THR A 148 -10.09 6.96 -3.67
N ILE A 149 -8.77 6.80 -3.60
CA ILE A 149 -8.02 5.71 -4.24
C ILE A 149 -7.42 4.85 -3.13
N PRO A 150 -7.92 3.63 -2.90
CA PRO A 150 -7.45 2.78 -1.81
C PRO A 150 -6.05 2.20 -2.09
N LEU A 151 -5.23 2.12 -1.04
CA LEU A 151 -3.93 1.44 -1.07
C LEU A 151 -4.09 0.00 -0.57
N LEU A 152 -3.22 -0.90 -1.05
CA LEU A 152 -3.23 -2.29 -0.60
C LEU A 152 -2.41 -2.41 0.68
N VAL A 153 -3.08 -2.84 1.74
CA VAL A 153 -2.49 -3.04 3.07
C VAL A 153 -2.71 -4.49 3.50
N ASP A 154 -1.64 -5.13 3.96
CA ASP A 154 -1.69 -6.40 4.64
C ASP A 154 -2.49 -6.21 5.94
N ARG A 155 -3.69 -6.79 6.01
CA ARG A 155 -4.57 -6.64 7.18
C ARG A 155 -4.02 -7.26 8.46
N VAL A 156 -3.09 -8.20 8.35
CA VAL A 156 -2.48 -8.89 9.50
C VAL A 156 -1.36 -8.03 10.07
N ARG A 157 -0.51 -7.47 9.20
CA ARG A 157 0.67 -6.69 9.62
C ARG A 157 0.42 -5.19 9.72
N GLY A 158 -0.64 -4.69 9.09
CA GLY A 158 -0.86 -3.26 8.90
C GLY A 158 0.15 -2.61 7.96
N GLU A 159 0.90 -3.40 7.20
CA GLU A 159 1.96 -2.95 6.29
C GLU A 159 1.45 -2.81 4.86
N PHE A 160 1.99 -1.87 4.11
CA PHE A 160 1.67 -1.73 2.69
C PHE A 160 2.23 -2.92 1.91
N ILE A 161 1.41 -3.46 1.01
CA ILE A 161 1.81 -4.60 0.18
C ILE A 161 2.63 -4.08 -0.99
N ASP A 162 3.87 -4.56 -1.08
CA ASP A 162 4.67 -4.32 -2.27
C ASP A 162 4.09 -5.09 -3.46
N VAL A 163 3.52 -4.36 -4.41
CA VAL A 163 3.04 -4.92 -5.68
C VAL A 163 3.93 -4.51 -6.85
N SER A 164 5.10 -3.92 -6.57
CA SER A 164 6.06 -3.48 -7.58
C SER A 164 6.93 -4.59 -8.16
N SER A 165 6.45 -5.85 -8.15
CA SER A 165 7.15 -7.01 -8.73
C SER A 165 7.36 -6.96 -10.26
N ARG A 166 7.19 -5.78 -10.88
CA ARG A 166 7.55 -5.53 -12.28
C ARG A 166 8.96 -4.96 -12.37
N PRO A 167 9.82 -5.49 -13.26
CA PRO A 167 11.15 -4.92 -13.52
C PRO A 167 11.11 -3.48 -14.08
N ASP A 168 9.93 -2.97 -14.46
CA ASP A 168 9.73 -1.67 -15.12
C ASP A 168 9.09 -0.60 -14.22
N GLY A 169 9.19 -0.74 -12.89
CA GLY A 169 8.71 0.30 -11.96
C GLY A 169 9.46 1.63 -12.13
N PRO A 170 8.80 2.80 -11.95
CA PRO A 170 9.47 4.09 -12.09
C PRO A 170 10.55 4.26 -11.02
N MET A 171 11.63 4.95 -11.37
CA MET A 171 12.61 5.39 -10.39
C MET A 171 12.03 6.57 -9.59
N PHE A 172 11.93 6.41 -8.28
CA PHE A 172 11.52 7.51 -7.39
C PHE A 172 12.68 8.49 -7.20
N PRO A 173 12.41 9.80 -7.06
CA PRO A 173 13.45 10.84 -6.97
C PRO A 173 14.24 10.84 -5.64
N ALA A 174 14.05 9.82 -4.79
CA ALA A 174 14.78 9.67 -3.55
C ALA A 174 16.14 9.00 -3.80
N SER A 175 17.18 9.45 -3.10
CA SER A 175 18.54 8.89 -3.16
C SER A 175 18.70 7.50 -2.50
N GLY A 176 17.59 6.79 -2.36
CA GLY A 176 17.45 5.63 -1.49
C GLY A 176 17.01 4.36 -2.22
N VAL A 177 16.84 3.29 -1.44
CA VAL A 177 16.34 2.00 -1.95
C VAL A 177 14.84 1.95 -1.73
N THR A 178 14.08 1.71 -2.81
CA THR A 178 12.63 1.47 -2.71
C THR A 178 12.38 0.23 -1.86
N MET A 179 11.69 0.40 -0.72
CA MET A 179 11.32 -0.68 0.18
C MET A 179 10.06 -1.39 -0.31
N TRP A 180 9.11 -0.61 -0.81
CA TRP A 180 7.90 -1.09 -1.48
C TRP A 180 7.40 0.00 -2.42
N ALA A 181 6.71 -0.40 -3.48
CA ALA A 181 5.98 0.52 -4.33
C ALA A 181 4.67 -0.10 -4.80
N GLN A 182 3.68 0.75 -5.02
CA GLN A 182 2.37 0.35 -5.49
C GLN A 182 1.90 1.27 -6.61
N SER A 183 1.52 0.67 -7.74
CA SER A 183 0.76 1.35 -8.79
C SER A 183 -0.69 1.48 -8.35
N LEU A 184 -1.24 2.67 -8.48
CA LEU A 184 -2.63 2.99 -8.16
C LEU A 184 -3.52 3.08 -9.41
N GLY A 185 -2.92 2.92 -10.60
CA GLY A 185 -3.57 3.04 -11.91
C GLY A 185 -3.23 4.33 -12.64
N ASP A 186 -3.87 4.52 -13.80
CA ASP A 186 -3.73 5.69 -14.66
C ASP A 186 -4.90 6.66 -14.43
N TYR A 187 -4.57 7.93 -14.21
CA TYR A 187 -5.54 9.00 -13.97
C TYR A 187 -5.20 10.18 -14.87
N TYR A 188 -6.13 10.53 -15.76
CA TYR A 188 -5.97 11.65 -16.71
C TYR A 188 -4.70 11.53 -17.57
N GLY A 189 -4.34 10.31 -17.97
CA GLY A 189 -3.15 10.01 -18.76
C GLY A 189 -1.85 9.85 -17.96
N TRP A 190 -1.90 9.97 -16.62
CA TRP A 190 -0.73 9.84 -15.74
C TRP A 190 -0.83 8.59 -14.87
N ALA A 191 0.20 7.75 -14.92
CA ALA A 191 0.35 6.62 -14.01
C ALA A 191 0.70 7.13 -12.60
N VAL A 192 -0.10 6.75 -11.61
CA VAL A 192 0.08 7.17 -10.21
C VAL A 192 0.71 6.06 -9.40
N TRP A 193 1.75 6.41 -8.66
CA TRP A 193 2.53 5.50 -7.85
C TRP A 193 2.77 6.07 -6.46
N VAL A 194 2.68 5.20 -5.46
CA VAL A 194 3.10 5.49 -4.09
C VAL A 194 4.20 4.52 -3.70
N ALA A 195 5.14 4.97 -2.89
CA ALA A 195 6.23 4.13 -2.41
C ALA A 195 6.71 4.55 -1.03
N ARG A 196 7.42 3.62 -0.39
CA ARG A 196 8.34 3.94 0.69
C ARG A 196 9.76 3.70 0.20
N VAL A 197 10.61 4.70 0.40
CA VAL A 197 12.02 4.64 0.02
C VAL A 197 12.86 4.81 1.28
N SER A 198 13.90 3.99 1.44
CA SER A 198 14.89 4.13 2.51
C SER A 198 16.02 5.05 2.03
N SER A 199 16.07 6.28 2.52
CA SER A 199 17.10 7.27 2.18
C SER A 199 18.16 7.37 3.29
N ARG A 200 19.21 8.17 3.07
CA ARG A 200 20.22 8.47 4.10
C ARG A 200 19.65 9.17 5.34
N HIS A 201 18.48 9.81 5.21
CA HIS A 201 17.81 10.54 6.28
C HIS A 201 16.72 9.70 6.96
N GLY A 202 16.58 8.42 6.58
CA GLY A 202 15.55 7.52 7.08
C GLY A 202 14.51 7.16 6.01
N PRO A 203 13.41 6.50 6.42
CA PRO A 203 12.33 6.17 5.51
C PRO A 203 11.57 7.42 5.06
N GLU A 204 11.27 7.49 3.76
CA GLU A 204 10.49 8.54 3.12
C GLU A 204 9.26 7.93 2.45
N ASN A 205 8.12 8.61 2.56
CA ASN A 205 6.92 8.31 1.80
C ASN A 205 6.94 9.16 0.52
N CYS A 206 6.81 8.52 -0.64
CA CYS A 206 6.87 9.16 -1.94
C CYS A 206 5.56 8.98 -2.71
N LEU A 207 5.15 10.04 -3.40
CA LEU A 207 4.10 10.04 -4.41
C LEU A 207 4.71 10.46 -5.74
N LEU A 208 4.43 9.71 -6.80
CA LEU A 208 4.97 9.92 -8.13
C LEU A 208 3.85 9.80 -9.17
N LEU A 209 3.86 10.73 -10.11
CA LEU A 209 3.03 10.77 -11.31
C LEU A 209 3.96 10.72 -12.53
N THR A 210 3.67 9.85 -13.50
CA THR A 210 4.42 9.83 -14.77
C THR A 210 3.50 9.53 -15.95
N ASP A 211 3.70 10.22 -17.07
CA ASP A 211 3.06 9.92 -18.36
C ASP A 211 4.03 9.20 -19.34
N GLY A 212 5.21 8.82 -18.84
CA GLY A 212 6.30 8.22 -19.61
C GLY A 212 7.26 9.23 -20.25
N ALA A 213 6.86 10.49 -20.43
CA ALA A 213 7.70 11.57 -20.95
C ALA A 213 8.15 12.55 -19.86
N ALA A 214 7.27 12.81 -18.89
CA ALA A 214 7.48 13.69 -17.76
C ALA A 214 7.20 12.96 -16.45
N THR A 215 7.74 13.48 -15.35
CA THR A 215 7.54 12.91 -14.02
C THR A 215 7.41 14.03 -13.00
N GLU A 216 6.36 13.94 -12.19
CA GLU A 216 6.12 14.81 -11.05
C GLU A 216 6.16 13.95 -9.80
N ALA A 217 6.99 14.32 -8.83
CA ALA A 217 7.13 13.48 -7.65
C ALA A 217 7.48 14.33 -6.43
N GLN A 218 7.00 13.88 -5.28
CA GLN A 218 7.34 14.43 -3.99
C GLN A 218 7.58 13.29 -3.01
N CYS A 219 8.66 13.41 -2.25
CA CYS A 219 8.97 12.53 -1.13
C CYS A 219 9.04 13.38 0.14
N ILE A 220 8.50 12.87 1.23
CA ILE A 220 8.62 13.47 2.56
C ILE A 220 9.05 12.42 3.58
N PRO A 221 9.75 12.80 4.67
CA PRO A 221 10.07 11.89 5.75
C PRO A 221 8.82 11.17 6.26
N HIS A 222 8.96 9.88 6.57
CA HIS A 222 7.83 9.04 6.97
C HIS A 222 7.12 9.58 8.23
N ASP A 223 7.89 10.04 9.21
CA ASP A 223 7.38 10.66 10.45
C ASP A 223 6.66 12.00 10.21
N ALA A 224 6.97 12.71 9.12
CA ALA A 224 6.29 13.94 8.76
C ALA A 224 4.86 13.73 8.25
N THR A 225 4.49 12.51 7.79
CA THR A 225 3.16 12.27 7.22
C THR A 225 2.00 12.37 8.21
N ALA A 226 2.24 12.12 9.50
CA ALA A 226 1.20 12.26 10.52
C ALA A 226 0.64 13.69 10.63
N GLU A 227 1.43 14.68 10.20
CA GLU A 227 1.07 16.11 10.24
C GLU A 227 0.95 16.75 8.84
N ARG A 228 1.39 16.05 7.77
CA ARG A 228 1.49 16.62 6.41
C ARG A 228 1.17 15.60 5.33
N THR A 229 0.26 15.96 4.43
CA THR A 229 -0.04 15.21 3.22
C THR A 229 1.10 15.38 2.20
N VAL A 230 1.65 14.27 1.66
CA VAL A 230 2.47 14.35 0.44
C VAL A 230 1.54 14.67 -0.73
N GLY A 231 1.85 15.71 -1.48
CA GLY A 231 0.94 16.30 -2.45
C GLY A 231 1.65 16.57 -3.78
N VAL A 232 1.18 15.95 -4.85
CA VAL A 232 1.65 16.25 -6.22
C VAL A 232 0.47 16.77 -7.03
N SER A 233 0.67 17.88 -7.74
CA SER A 233 -0.37 18.49 -8.56
C SER A 233 0.00 18.56 -10.04
N LEU A 234 -0.97 18.27 -10.90
CA LEU A 234 -0.90 18.45 -12.35
C LEU A 234 -1.69 19.69 -12.75
N ALA A 235 -0.98 20.70 -13.26
CA ALA A 235 -1.59 21.89 -13.82
C ALA A 235 -2.36 21.57 -15.12
N PHE A 236 -3.38 22.37 -15.45
CA PHE A 236 -4.20 22.21 -16.65
C PHE A 236 -3.43 21.91 -17.94
N TYR A 237 -2.32 22.63 -18.18
CA TYR A 237 -1.53 22.49 -19.42
C TYR A 237 -0.72 21.20 -19.49
N LYS A 238 -0.55 20.47 -18.38
CA LYS A 238 0.12 19.15 -18.35
C LYS A 238 -0.84 18.01 -18.71
N LEU A 239 -2.13 18.29 -18.79
CA LEU A 239 -3.15 17.33 -19.17
C LEU A 239 -3.47 17.50 -20.66
N ALA A 240 -3.37 16.40 -21.41
CA ALA A 240 -3.86 16.33 -22.77
C ALA A 240 -5.34 16.71 -22.81
N GLU A 241 -5.78 17.38 -23.88
CA GLU A 241 -7.12 17.98 -23.94
C GLU A 241 -8.24 16.94 -23.76
N ASP A 242 -8.08 15.75 -24.31
CA ASP A 242 -8.98 14.60 -24.21
C ASP A 242 -8.89 13.87 -22.85
N GLN A 243 -7.85 14.14 -22.07
CA GLN A 243 -7.62 13.55 -20.75
C GLN A 243 -8.01 14.49 -19.61
N ARG A 244 -8.48 15.71 -19.88
CA ARG A 244 -8.87 16.66 -18.82
C ARG A 244 -10.17 16.20 -18.14
N PRO A 245 -10.28 16.38 -16.81
CA PRO A 245 -11.56 16.25 -16.13
C PRO A 245 -12.64 17.13 -16.81
N PRO A 246 -13.89 16.64 -16.93
CA PRO A 246 -14.97 17.42 -17.50
C PRO A 246 -15.17 18.76 -16.78
N GLY A 247 -15.16 19.86 -17.53
CA GLY A 247 -15.37 21.21 -16.99
C GLY A 247 -14.16 21.86 -16.33
N MET A 248 -12.99 21.21 -16.35
CA MET A 248 -11.77 21.79 -15.81
C MET A 248 -11.38 23.07 -16.56
N THR A 249 -11.05 24.14 -15.84
CA THR A 249 -10.63 25.43 -16.40
C THR A 249 -9.10 25.63 -16.36
N PRO A 250 -8.52 26.57 -17.14
CA PRO A 250 -7.07 26.79 -17.20
C PRO A 250 -6.39 27.19 -15.88
N ASP A 251 -7.15 27.74 -14.94
CA ASP A 251 -6.71 28.11 -13.58
C ASP A 251 -6.80 26.94 -12.59
N GLN A 252 -7.33 25.79 -12.99
CA GLN A 252 -7.44 24.61 -12.12
C GLN A 252 -6.25 23.65 -12.26
N ARG A 253 -6.11 22.78 -11.26
CA ARG A 253 -5.14 21.68 -11.21
C ARG A 253 -5.76 20.44 -10.58
N VAL A 254 -5.29 19.27 -10.99
CA VAL A 254 -5.60 18.00 -10.31
C VAL A 254 -4.54 17.77 -9.24
N THR A 255 -4.93 17.59 -7.99
CA THR A 255 -4.04 17.35 -6.86
C THR A 255 -4.25 15.96 -6.32
N PHE A 256 -3.14 15.22 -6.18
CA PHE A 256 -3.07 13.91 -5.56
C PHE A 256 -2.44 14.07 -4.17
N GLY A 257 -3.12 13.60 -3.14
CA GLY A 257 -2.71 13.77 -1.75
C GLY A 257 -2.69 12.44 -0.99
N TRP A 258 -1.60 12.14 -0.31
CA TRP A 258 -1.49 10.98 0.57
C TRP A 258 -0.94 11.37 1.94
N ASP A 259 -1.69 11.08 3.00
CA ASP A 259 -1.37 11.42 4.39
C ASP A 259 -0.78 10.24 5.17
N GLY A 260 -0.35 9.18 4.47
CA GLY A 260 0.18 7.97 5.07
C GLY A 260 -0.90 6.95 5.47
N ARG A 261 -2.20 7.23 5.26
CA ARG A 261 -3.28 6.25 5.50
C ARG A 261 -3.42 5.26 4.34
N ALA A 262 -4.35 4.30 4.51
CA ALA A 262 -4.67 3.28 3.52
C ALA A 262 -5.44 3.79 2.29
N TYR A 263 -5.46 5.10 2.05
CA TYR A 263 -6.09 5.72 0.89
C TYR A 263 -5.37 7.00 0.50
N MET A 264 -5.47 7.35 -0.78
CA MET A 264 -5.03 8.60 -1.36
C MET A 264 -6.28 9.38 -1.82
N THR A 265 -6.20 10.70 -1.82
CA THR A 265 -7.24 11.56 -2.39
C THR A 265 -6.78 12.16 -3.71
N MET A 266 -7.72 12.34 -4.63
CA MET A 266 -7.53 13.07 -5.88
C MET A 266 -8.65 14.12 -5.98
N GLU A 267 -8.27 15.38 -6.20
CA GLU A 267 -9.16 16.54 -6.15
C GLU A 267 -8.83 17.56 -7.24
N ILE A 268 -9.84 18.24 -7.79
CA ILE A 268 -9.65 19.37 -8.70
C ILE A 268 -9.76 20.64 -7.86
N ASN A 269 -8.69 21.44 -7.85
CA ASN A 269 -8.60 22.65 -7.07
C ASN A 269 -8.19 23.83 -7.95
N ASP A 270 -8.55 25.03 -7.53
CA ASP A 270 -8.02 26.26 -8.12
C ASP A 270 -6.52 26.41 -7.78
N SER A 271 -5.76 27.03 -8.69
CA SER A 271 -4.29 27.12 -8.65
C SER A 271 -3.72 28.11 -7.64
#